data_AF-A0A537TLE8-F1
#
_entry.id   AF-A0A537TLE8-F1
#
_cell.length_a   1.000
_cell.length_b   1.000
_cell.length_c   1.000
_cell.angle_alpha   90.00
_cell.angle_beta   90.00
_cell.angle_gamma   90.00
#
_symmetry.space_group_name_H-M   'P 1'
#
loop_
_entity.id
_entity.type
_entity.pdbx_description
1 polymer ?
#
loop_
_entity_poly.entity_id
_entity_poly.type
_entity_poly.pdbx_seq_one_letter_code
_entity_poly.pdbx_strand_id
1 'polypeptide(L)'
;MFDLRYHVASLAAVFFALVVGILVGVALASHGLGSAERRHLQDELNNAHAQIDQLKSAAQEYKVGKAFVSSAYQAVMTNRLRDEHVAVLFVGPRRQGLSTAVTTTLSDAGATRVRMRAISVPINADTVDGALAKRSALASFAVGRNRFVNIGRELADEFVSGGSTPLWDALEGQ
;
A
#
# COMPACT_ATOMS: atom_id res chain seq x y z
N MET A 1 -89.56 29.98 -15.16
CA MET A 1 -89.32 28.53 -15.06
C MET A 1 -88.05 28.21 -15.82
N PHE A 2 -86.87 28.45 -15.25
CA PHE A 2 -85.63 27.80 -15.70
C PHE A 2 -84.63 27.82 -14.53
N ASP A 3 -83.84 26.75 -14.47
CA ASP A 3 -82.43 26.80 -14.07
C ASP A 3 -81.93 26.29 -12.71
N LEU A 4 -82.75 25.82 -11.77
CA LEU A 4 -82.20 25.03 -10.65
C LEU A 4 -81.83 23.60 -11.09
N ARG A 5 -82.67 22.98 -11.92
CA ARG A 5 -82.41 21.65 -12.51
C ARG A 5 -81.27 21.68 -13.54
N TYR A 6 -81.12 22.78 -14.29
CA TYR A 6 -80.01 22.93 -15.25
C TYR A 6 -78.67 23.25 -14.56
N HIS A 7 -78.65 24.04 -13.47
CA HIS A 7 -77.43 24.24 -12.67
C HIS A 7 -76.93 22.93 -12.04
N VAL A 8 -77.84 22.15 -11.45
CA VAL A 8 -77.50 20.85 -10.85
C VAL A 8 -77.02 19.87 -11.93
N ALA A 9 -77.63 19.88 -13.12
CA ALA A 9 -77.17 19.07 -14.25
C ALA A 9 -75.76 19.44 -14.72
N SER A 10 -75.44 20.75 -14.79
CA SER A 10 -74.10 21.23 -15.14
C SER A 10 -73.06 20.85 -14.06
N LEU A 11 -73.38 21.04 -12.78
CA LEU A 11 -72.50 20.65 -11.67
C LEU A 11 -72.24 19.14 -11.67
N ALA A 12 -73.29 18.33 -11.89
CA ALA A 12 -73.17 16.87 -11.99
C ALA A 12 -72.31 16.45 -13.18
N ALA A 13 -72.42 17.13 -14.32
CA ALA A 13 -71.59 16.85 -15.50
C ALA A 13 -70.10 17.16 -15.24
N VAL A 14 -69.79 18.29 -14.61
CA VAL A 14 -68.42 18.64 -14.22
C VAL A 14 -67.86 17.66 -13.20
N PHE A 15 -68.67 17.26 -12.21
CA PHE A 15 -68.27 16.27 -11.22
C PHE A 15 -68.00 14.90 -11.87
N PHE A 16 -68.84 14.47 -12.82
CA PHE A 16 -68.61 13.26 -13.59
C PHE A 16 -67.33 13.34 -14.41
N ALA A 17 -67.08 14.47 -15.09
CA ALA A 17 -65.85 14.68 -15.84
C ALA A 17 -64.61 14.62 -14.94
N LEU A 18 -64.68 15.16 -13.72
CA LEU A 18 -63.60 15.10 -12.73
C LEU A 18 -63.33 13.67 -12.26
N VAL A 19 -64.39 12.94 -11.88
CA VAL A 19 -64.27 11.55 -11.41
C VAL A 19 -63.71 10.66 -12.51
N VAL A 20 -64.21 10.79 -13.74
CA VAL A 20 -63.70 10.04 -14.90
C VAL A 20 -62.25 10.43 -15.20
N GLY A 21 -61.92 11.73 -15.15
CA GLY A 21 -60.57 12.22 -15.34
C GLY A 21 -59.56 11.64 -14.34
N ILE A 22 -59.95 11.56 -13.05
CA ILE A 22 -59.11 10.97 -12.00
C ILE A 22 -58.99 9.45 -12.20
N LEU A 23 -60.09 8.74 -12.49
CA LEU A 23 -60.05 7.29 -12.72
C LEU A 23 -59.11 6.92 -13.88
N VAL A 24 -59.22 7.64 -15.00
CA VAL A 24 -58.37 7.44 -16.18
C VAL A 24 -56.92 7.82 -15.88
N GLY A 25 -56.68 8.92 -15.16
CA GLY A 25 -55.35 9.34 -14.75
C GLY A 25 -54.63 8.30 -13.88
N VAL A 26 -55.32 7.71 -12.91
CA VAL A 26 -54.75 6.67 -12.01
C VAL A 26 -54.52 5.35 -12.75
N ALA A 27 -55.43 4.96 -13.65
CA ALA A 27 -55.28 3.74 -14.45
C ALA A 27 -54.04 3.78 -15.35
N LEU A 28 -53.78 4.92 -15.98
CA LEU A 28 -52.60 5.13 -16.84
C LEU A 28 -51.29 5.18 -16.03
N ALA A 29 -51.29 5.84 -14.87
CA ALA A 29 -50.12 5.96 -14.00
C ALA A 29 -49.70 4.61 -13.37
N SER A 30 -50.68 3.77 -13.00
CA SER A 30 -50.42 2.50 -12.31
C SER A 30 -49.82 1.39 -13.21
N HIS A 31 -50.17 1.36 -14.50
CA HIS A 31 -49.80 0.24 -15.37
C HIS A 31 -48.50 0.47 -16.17
N GLY A 32 -48.22 1.71 -16.59
CA GLY A 32 -47.08 2.02 -17.47
C GLY A 32 -45.73 2.17 -16.76
N LEU A 33 -45.71 2.70 -15.53
CA LEU A 33 -44.46 3.09 -14.86
C LEU A 33 -43.96 2.03 -13.87
N GLY A 34 -44.84 1.37 -13.12
CA GLY A 34 -44.43 0.45 -12.05
C GLY A 34 -43.85 -0.88 -12.53
N SER A 35 -44.04 -1.27 -13.79
CA SER A 35 -43.47 -2.51 -14.35
C SER A 35 -42.09 -2.29 -14.97
N ALA A 36 -41.88 -1.16 -15.65
CA ALA A 36 -40.59 -0.77 -16.20
C ALA A 36 -39.57 -0.43 -15.09
N GLU A 37 -39.99 0.34 -14.08
CA GLU A 37 -39.16 0.69 -12.93
C GLU A 37 -38.70 -0.57 -12.15
N ARG A 38 -39.63 -1.51 -11.92
CA ARG A 38 -39.30 -2.78 -11.27
C ARG A 38 -38.30 -3.60 -12.07
N ARG A 39 -38.44 -3.64 -13.41
CA ARG A 39 -37.47 -4.35 -14.26
C ARG A 39 -36.10 -3.69 -14.19
N HIS A 40 -36.04 -2.36 -14.28
CA HIS A 40 -34.79 -1.62 -14.15
C HIS A 40 -34.08 -1.88 -12.81
N LEU A 41 -34.82 -1.81 -11.70
CA LEU A 41 -34.29 -2.11 -10.37
C LEU A 41 -33.85 -3.58 -10.24
N GLN A 42 -34.58 -4.52 -10.86
CA GLN A 42 -34.21 -5.93 -10.87
C GLN A 42 -32.91 -6.15 -11.67
N ASP A 43 -32.77 -5.48 -12.81
CA ASP A 43 -31.59 -5.54 -13.66
C ASP A 43 -30.38 -4.89 -12.97
N GLU A 44 -30.57 -3.75 -12.30
CA GLU A 44 -29.53 -3.13 -11.46
C GLU A 44 -29.12 -4.04 -10.30
N LEU A 45 -30.07 -4.66 -9.60
CA LEU A 45 -29.76 -5.62 -8.55
C LEU A 45 -28.99 -6.83 -9.10
N ASN A 46 -29.38 -7.36 -10.25
CA ASN A 46 -28.69 -8.48 -10.88
C ASN A 46 -27.27 -8.09 -11.29
N ASN A 47 -27.09 -6.90 -11.88
CA ASN A 47 -25.79 -6.36 -12.25
C ASN A 47 -24.91 -6.12 -11.03
N ALA A 48 -25.46 -5.56 -9.94
CA ALA A 48 -24.75 -5.34 -8.70
C ALA A 48 -24.32 -6.67 -8.05
N HIS A 49 -25.19 -7.68 -8.01
CA HIS A 49 -24.84 -9.01 -7.53
C HIS A 49 -23.75 -9.65 -8.38
N ALA A 50 -23.84 -9.56 -9.71
CA ALA A 50 -22.82 -10.08 -10.62
C ALA A 50 -21.46 -9.40 -10.39
N GLN A 51 -21.43 -8.08 -10.20
CA GLN A 51 -20.21 -7.35 -9.86
C GLN A 51 -19.64 -7.77 -8.49
N ILE A 52 -20.50 -7.93 -7.48
CA ILE A 52 -20.07 -8.40 -6.15
C ILE A 52 -19.46 -9.80 -6.24
N ASP A 53 -20.07 -10.70 -7.01
CA ASP A 53 -19.59 -12.08 -7.16
C ASP A 53 -18.28 -12.14 -7.97
N GLN A 54 -18.12 -11.30 -8.99
CA GLN A 54 -16.85 -11.12 -9.70
C GLN A 54 -15.75 -10.61 -8.77
N LEU A 55 -16.03 -9.56 -7.99
CA LEU A 55 -15.07 -9.00 -7.04
C LEU A 55 -14.70 -10.00 -5.93
N LYS A 56 -15.67 -10.76 -5.42
CA LYS A 56 -15.42 -11.84 -4.44
C LYS A 56 -14.53 -12.93 -5.04
N SER A 57 -14.80 -13.33 -6.28
CA SER A 57 -14.02 -14.36 -6.97
C SER A 57 -12.58 -13.90 -7.18
N ALA A 58 -12.37 -12.68 -7.69
CA ALA A 58 -11.04 -12.09 -7.82
C ALA A 58 -10.32 -11.99 -6.47
N ALA A 59 -11.00 -11.49 -5.43
CA ALA A 59 -10.43 -11.41 -4.08
C ALA A 59 -10.06 -12.79 -3.51
N GLN A 60 -10.84 -13.83 -3.83
CA GLN A 60 -10.54 -15.20 -3.43
C GLN A 60 -9.33 -15.76 -4.19
N GLU A 61 -9.23 -15.53 -5.50
CA GLU A 61 -8.04 -15.89 -6.30
C GLU A 61 -6.77 -15.23 -5.75
N TYR A 62 -6.85 -13.93 -5.42
CA TYR A 62 -5.74 -13.21 -4.77
C TYR A 62 -5.36 -13.83 -3.41
N LYS A 63 -6.34 -14.22 -2.59
CA LYS A 63 -6.07 -14.88 -1.30
C LYS A 63 -5.40 -16.23 -1.49
N VAL A 64 -5.88 -17.05 -2.43
CA VAL A 64 -5.31 -18.37 -2.75
C VAL A 64 -3.88 -18.21 -3.28
N GLY A 65 -3.65 -17.29 -4.22
CA GLY A 65 -2.31 -16.98 -4.73
C GLY A 65 -1.36 -16.51 -3.65
N LYS A 66 -1.82 -15.61 -2.75
CA LYS A 66 -1.01 -15.15 -1.61
C LYS A 66 -0.70 -16.28 -0.63
N ALA A 67 -1.66 -17.16 -0.34
CA ALA A 67 -1.45 -18.32 0.51
C ALA A 67 -0.43 -19.30 -0.10
N PHE A 68 -0.52 -19.54 -1.42
CA PHE A 68 0.44 -20.37 -2.15
C PHE A 68 1.85 -19.77 -2.13
N VAL A 69 2.00 -18.47 -2.42
CA VAL A 69 3.30 -17.80 -2.34
C VAL A 69 3.84 -17.88 -0.91
N SER A 70 3.01 -17.64 0.10
CA SER A 70 3.42 -17.71 1.50
C SER A 70 3.86 -19.11 1.92
N SER A 71 3.18 -20.17 1.46
CA SER A 71 3.56 -21.56 1.79
C SER A 71 4.80 -22.01 1.04
N ALA A 72 4.93 -21.61 -0.23
CA ALA A 72 6.11 -21.90 -1.03
C ALA A 72 7.34 -21.12 -0.56
N TYR A 73 7.16 -19.89 -0.06
CA TYR A 73 8.24 -19.00 0.37
C TYR A 73 9.18 -19.67 1.37
N GLN A 74 8.62 -20.29 2.42
CA GLN A 74 9.43 -20.95 3.43
C GLN A 74 10.21 -22.13 2.83
N ALA A 75 9.56 -22.96 2.02
CA ALA A 75 10.20 -24.12 1.39
C ALA A 75 11.35 -23.72 0.45
N VAL A 76 11.22 -22.61 -0.28
CA VAL A 76 12.27 -22.14 -1.19
C VAL A 76 13.35 -21.33 -0.48
N MET A 77 13.05 -20.62 0.60
CA MET A 77 14.04 -19.79 1.30
C MET A 77 14.85 -20.55 2.34
N THR A 78 14.26 -21.55 3.00
CA THR A 78 14.94 -22.28 4.08
C THR A 78 16.32 -22.78 3.65
N ASN A 79 17.35 -22.46 4.43
CA ASN A 79 18.74 -22.86 4.24
C ASN A 79 19.42 -22.39 2.93
N ARG A 80 18.84 -21.45 2.17
CA ARG A 80 19.49 -20.92 0.96
C ARG A 80 20.82 -20.22 1.21
N LEU A 81 21.01 -19.64 2.39
CA LEU A 81 22.22 -18.94 2.83
C LEU A 81 22.86 -19.65 4.03
N ARG A 82 22.60 -20.95 4.20
CA ARG A 82 23.20 -21.71 5.29
C ARG A 82 24.72 -21.66 5.16
N ASP A 83 25.39 -21.43 6.29
CA ASP A 83 26.85 -21.32 6.37
C ASP A 83 27.44 -20.10 5.63
N GLU A 84 26.61 -19.25 5.03
CA GLU A 84 27.05 -18.04 4.33
C GLU A 84 27.17 -16.84 5.27
N HIS A 85 28.20 -16.03 5.00
CA HIS A 85 28.44 -14.75 5.67
C HIS A 85 28.00 -13.62 4.75
N VAL A 86 26.92 -12.94 5.14
CA VAL A 86 26.32 -11.88 4.31
C VAL A 86 26.50 -10.54 4.99
N ALA A 87 27.09 -9.59 4.27
CA ALA A 87 27.24 -8.22 4.71
C ALA A 87 26.45 -7.29 3.77
N VAL A 88 25.59 -6.44 4.34
CA VAL A 88 24.75 -5.50 3.59
C VAL A 88 25.13 -4.08 3.95
N LEU A 89 25.49 -3.30 2.93
CA LEU A 89 25.77 -1.87 3.06
C LEU A 89 24.66 -1.06 2.39
N PHE A 90 23.96 -0.24 3.18
CA PHE A 90 22.98 0.70 2.67
C PHE A 90 23.66 2.02 2.35
N VAL A 91 23.43 2.56 1.15
CA VAL A 91 23.96 3.86 0.74
C VAL A 91 22.79 4.76 0.36
N GLY A 92 22.70 5.92 1.01
CA GLY A 92 21.68 6.93 0.74
C GLY A 92 20.58 7.03 1.81
N PRO A 93 19.48 7.75 1.51
CA PRO A 93 18.48 8.08 2.51
C PRO A 93 17.78 6.83 3.06
N ARG A 94 17.71 6.75 4.40
CA ARG A 94 17.13 5.62 5.12
C ARG A 94 15.62 5.54 4.88
N ARG A 95 15.17 4.55 4.10
CA ARG A 95 13.75 4.17 4.04
C ARG A 95 13.41 3.29 5.23
N GLN A 96 12.61 3.80 6.16
CA GLN A 96 12.12 3.02 7.29
C GLN A 96 11.34 1.81 6.75
N GLY A 97 11.82 0.60 7.03
CA GLY A 97 11.22 -0.67 6.60
C GLY A 97 12.08 -1.52 5.65
N LEU A 98 12.94 -0.91 4.83
CA LEU A 98 13.80 -1.68 3.91
C LEU A 98 14.86 -2.49 4.67
N SER A 99 15.49 -1.90 5.69
CA SER A 99 16.47 -2.59 6.53
C SER A 99 15.86 -3.81 7.22
N THR A 100 14.67 -3.65 7.80
CA THR A 100 13.95 -4.73 8.49
C THR A 100 13.59 -5.85 7.52
N ALA A 101 13.04 -5.51 6.33
CA ALA A 101 12.70 -6.50 5.32
C ALA A 101 13.93 -7.31 4.85
N VAL A 102 15.08 -6.65 4.66
CA VAL A 102 16.32 -7.31 4.29
C VAL A 102 16.82 -8.22 5.43
N THR A 103 16.81 -7.75 6.68
CA THR A 103 17.22 -8.57 7.83
C THR A 103 16.34 -9.82 7.98
N THR A 104 15.02 -9.67 7.89
CA THR A 104 14.09 -10.80 7.96
C THR A 104 14.36 -11.79 6.83
N THR A 105 14.51 -11.32 5.59
CA THR A 105 14.76 -12.19 4.43
C THR A 105 16.07 -12.98 4.57
N LEU A 106 17.14 -12.34 5.05
CA LEU A 106 18.42 -13.02 5.27
C LEU A 106 18.36 -14.04 6.41
N SER A 107 17.61 -13.73 7.47
CA SER A 107 17.36 -14.66 8.58
C SER A 107 16.54 -15.86 8.12
N ASP A 108 15.46 -15.64 7.37
CA ASP A 108 14.59 -16.71 6.82
C ASP A 108 15.37 -17.62 5.86
N ALA A 109 16.38 -17.07 5.19
CA ALA A 109 17.28 -17.82 4.33
C ALA A 109 18.35 -18.66 5.08
N GLY A 110 18.48 -18.50 6.40
CA GLY A 110 19.45 -19.23 7.22
C GLY A 110 20.86 -18.64 7.22
N ALA A 111 21.03 -17.35 6.92
CA ALA A 111 22.32 -16.68 6.97
C ALA A 111 22.95 -16.73 8.38
N THR A 112 24.21 -17.15 8.48
CA THR A 112 24.86 -17.40 9.78
C THR A 112 25.43 -16.13 10.41
N ARG A 113 25.91 -15.20 9.59
CA ARG A 113 26.41 -13.89 10.05
C ARG A 113 25.87 -12.81 9.13
N VAL A 114 24.91 -12.04 9.63
CA VAL A 114 24.37 -10.88 8.94
C VAL A 114 24.99 -9.63 9.55
N ARG A 115 25.79 -8.90 8.77
CA ARG A 115 26.25 -7.56 9.14
C ARG A 115 25.51 -6.53 8.33
N MET A 116 25.04 -5.48 9.00
CA MET A 116 24.32 -4.39 8.35
C MET A 116 24.91 -3.05 8.77
N ARG A 117 25.34 -2.25 7.79
CA ARG A 117 25.81 -0.87 8.00
C ARG A 117 25.11 0.06 7.01
N ALA A 118 25.01 1.33 7.37
CA ALA A 118 24.40 2.34 6.53
C ALA A 118 25.30 3.57 6.45
N ILE A 119 25.46 4.10 5.24
CA ILE A 119 26.13 5.36 4.96
C ILE A 119 25.07 6.34 4.46
N SER A 120 24.91 7.42 5.21
CA SER A 120 24.10 8.56 4.80
C SER A 120 24.84 9.37 3.74
N VAL A 121 24.13 9.72 2.67
CA VAL A 121 24.64 10.57 1.59
C VAL A 121 23.68 11.75 1.42
N PRO A 122 24.16 13.00 1.27
CA PRO A 122 25.57 13.41 1.11
C PRO A 122 26.41 13.32 2.39
N ILE A 123 27.70 13.02 2.23
CA ILE A 123 28.68 12.94 3.33
C ILE A 123 29.13 14.37 3.68
N ASN A 124 29.13 14.72 4.96
CA ASN A 124 29.65 15.99 5.45
C ASN A 124 31.09 15.84 5.94
N ALA A 125 32.04 16.42 5.19
CA ALA A 125 33.47 16.36 5.48
C ALA A 125 33.82 16.87 6.89
N ASP A 126 33.23 17.98 7.32
CA ASP A 126 33.55 18.61 8.61
C ASP A 126 33.10 17.74 9.79
N THR A 127 31.95 17.06 9.66
CA THR A 127 31.45 16.12 10.69
C THR A 127 32.34 14.89 10.82
N VAL A 128 32.82 14.36 9.69
CA VAL A 128 33.74 13.21 9.66
C VAL A 128 35.09 13.61 10.27
N ASP A 129 35.67 14.72 9.80
CA ASP A 129 36.97 15.20 10.29
C ASP A 129 36.89 15.51 11.81
N GLY A 130 35.80 16.13 12.27
CA GLY A 130 35.56 16.39 13.69
C GLY A 130 35.34 15.15 14.56
N ALA A 131 34.70 14.10 14.02
CA ALA A 131 34.52 12.83 14.73
C ALA A 131 35.84 12.06 14.87
N LEU A 132 36.68 12.06 13.82
CA LEU A 132 37.98 11.39 13.83
C LEU A 132 39.01 12.13 14.70
N ALA A 133 39.02 13.46 14.67
CA ALA A 133 39.95 14.26 15.48
C ALA A 133 39.77 14.08 16.99
N LYS A 134 38.56 13.72 17.45
CA LYS A 134 38.27 13.42 18.86
C LYS A 134 38.96 12.15 19.36
N ARG A 135 39.41 11.26 18.46
CA ARG A 135 40.05 9.99 18.80
C ARG A 135 41.50 10.03 18.32
N SER A 136 42.45 10.11 19.25
CA SER A 136 43.89 10.20 18.92
C SER A 136 44.38 9.05 18.02
N ALA A 137 43.82 7.85 18.18
CA ALA A 137 44.13 6.68 17.36
C ALA A 137 43.66 6.81 15.88
N LEU A 138 42.68 7.68 15.60
CA LEU A 138 42.10 7.86 14.26
C LEU A 138 42.46 9.22 13.64
N ALA A 139 43.18 10.08 14.37
CA ALA A 139 43.54 11.41 13.90
C ALA A 139 44.40 11.40 12.63
N SER A 140 45.17 10.33 12.39
CA SER A 140 45.93 10.13 11.15
C SER A 140 45.03 10.03 9.90
N PHE A 141 43.78 9.57 10.04
CA PHE A 141 42.81 9.49 8.96
C PHE A 141 42.16 10.84 8.63
N ALA A 142 42.25 11.83 9.52
CA ALA A 142 41.68 13.17 9.29
C ALA A 142 42.60 14.09 8.46
N VAL A 143 43.83 13.64 8.13
CA VAL A 143 44.86 14.49 7.53
C VAL A 143 45.24 14.01 6.13
N GLY A 144 45.51 14.97 5.23
CA GLY A 144 46.08 14.71 3.90
C GLY A 144 45.08 14.76 2.74
N ARG A 145 45.62 14.77 1.51
CA ARG A 145 44.85 14.88 0.26
C ARG A 145 43.99 13.66 -0.05
N ASN A 146 44.42 12.47 0.38
CA ASN A 146 43.74 11.20 0.09
C ASN A 146 42.93 10.67 1.30
N ARG A 147 42.61 11.53 2.27
CA ARG A 147 42.01 11.12 3.54
C ARG A 147 40.70 10.33 3.38
N PHE A 148 39.78 10.80 2.54
CA PHE A 148 38.50 10.11 2.29
C PHE A 148 38.68 8.76 1.59
N VAL A 149 39.69 8.64 0.73
CA VAL A 149 40.02 7.37 0.07
C VAL A 149 40.55 6.37 1.11
N ASN A 150 41.41 6.83 2.02
CA ASN A 150 41.94 5.99 3.09
C ASN A 150 40.85 5.58 4.09
N ILE A 151 39.98 6.51 4.50
CA ILE A 151 38.79 6.23 5.34
C ILE A 151 37.90 5.20 4.65
N GLY A 152 37.58 5.39 3.36
CA GLY A 152 36.73 4.46 2.62
C GLY A 152 37.32 3.06 2.50
N ARG A 153 38.64 2.94 2.30
CA ARG A 153 39.35 1.66 2.26
C ARG A 153 39.31 0.97 3.62
N GLU A 154 39.62 1.68 4.69
CA GLU A 154 39.60 1.14 6.05
C GLU A 154 38.19 0.71 6.45
N LEU A 155 37.15 1.51 6.15
CA LEU A 155 35.76 1.13 6.38
C LEU A 155 35.38 -0.14 5.62
N ALA A 156 35.87 -0.32 4.38
CA ALA A 156 35.63 -1.53 3.61
C ALA A 156 36.35 -2.74 4.23
N ASP A 157 37.61 -2.59 4.63
CA ASP A 157 38.40 -3.64 5.27
C ASP A 157 37.79 -4.05 6.63
N GLU A 158 37.38 -3.10 7.47
CA GLU A 158 36.63 -3.35 8.71
C GLU A 158 35.29 -4.05 8.45
N PHE A 159 34.59 -3.65 7.37
CA PHE A 159 33.28 -4.21 7.04
C PHE A 159 33.39 -5.67 6.57
N VAL A 160 34.39 -6.00 5.76
CA VAL A 160 34.64 -7.36 5.24
C VAL A 160 35.26 -8.26 6.32
N SER A 161 36.23 -7.76 7.08
CA SER A 161 37.05 -8.56 7.99
C SER A 161 36.30 -9.16 9.18
N GLY A 162 35.11 -8.66 9.55
CA GLY A 162 34.33 -9.37 10.56
C GLY A 162 34.59 -8.95 12.00
N GLY A 163 35.68 -8.23 12.28
CA GLY A 163 36.20 -8.03 13.63
C GLY A 163 35.83 -6.70 14.26
N SER A 164 36.82 -6.09 14.92
CA SER A 164 36.72 -4.76 15.50
C SER A 164 36.47 -3.71 14.42
N THR A 165 35.48 -2.84 14.60
CA THR A 165 35.13 -1.79 13.64
C THR A 165 35.31 -0.39 14.24
N PRO A 166 36.51 -0.01 14.71
CA PRO A 166 36.73 1.24 15.44
C PRO A 166 36.41 2.49 14.61
N LEU A 167 36.57 2.43 13.28
CA LEU A 167 36.24 3.54 12.39
C LEU A 167 34.73 3.65 12.18
N TRP A 168 34.02 2.54 11.97
CA TRP A 168 32.55 2.54 11.95
C TRP A 168 31.97 3.08 13.27
N ASP A 169 32.50 2.63 14.41
CA ASP A 169 32.03 3.03 15.74
C ASP A 169 32.39 4.49 16.08
N ALA A 170 33.34 5.09 15.35
CA ALA A 170 33.68 6.51 15.47
C ALA A 170 32.74 7.41 14.68
N LEU A 171 32.25 6.90 13.54
CA LEU A 171 31.41 7.64 12.61
C LEU A 171 29.91 7.35 12.80
N GLU A 172 29.56 6.39 13.66
CA GLU A 172 28.17 6.09 13.99
C GLU A 172 27.50 7.30 14.67
N GLY A 173 26.41 7.79 14.07
CA GLY A 173 25.62 8.93 14.57
C GLY A 173 26.03 10.30 14.05
N GLN A 174 26.94 10.38 13.08
CA GLN A 174 27.25 11.61 12.32
C GLN A 174 26.40 11.73 11.05
#